data_AF-A0A538C7Z8-F1
#
_entry.id   AF-A0A538C7Z8-F1
#
_cell.length_a   1.000
_cell.length_b   1.000
_cell.length_c   1.000
_cell.angle_alpha   90.00
_cell.angle_beta   90.00
_cell.angle_gamma   90.00
#
_symmetry.space_group_name_H-M   'P 1'
#
loop_
_entity.id
_entity.type
_entity.pdbx_description
1 polymer ?
#
loop_
_entity_poly.entity_id
_entity_poly.type
_entity_poly.pdbx_seq_one_letter_code
_entity_poly.pdbx_strand_id
1 'polypeptide(L)'
;MPSCSATRTDARPTRRSWPPRSLAVRSALLVLCAVACAAAAGPSEASATFRTPKIRHVFVIVLENQGYAATFGNPTADPYLASTLPAQGALLENYYATGHESNDDYVSLVSGQPPNPENQADCQSFNDFTLPSTEPNGVEGGVGCVYPSSVANIGNQLSAAKLKWKGYMEDMGNDPNREAAACGHPPVGAKDGTQKAEPGDGYATRHDPFVYFHSVIDEASYCDAHVVAMGSPTGAMPAAALRHETGLATDLSSATKTPKFAFITPNLCNDGHDFPCTNQTSGASALEDIDAFLETWVPKITGSEAFKKNGLLEIIFDEAGNSETEACCGETPGPASPFPGITGPGGGRVGAVLLSPFIKPGTVSSVEYNHYSSLATWESLFGLPRLADAASVPAIFGPDVFTAAG
;
A
#
# COMPACT_ATOMS: atom_id res chain seq x y z
N MET A 1 -53.71 37.65 -31.42
CA MET A 1 -54.49 38.75 -30.82
C MET A 1 -53.82 39.14 -29.51
N PRO A 2 -53.28 40.36 -29.41
CA PRO A 2 -52.46 40.85 -28.29
C PRO A 2 -53.21 41.88 -27.43
N SER A 3 -52.61 42.32 -26.32
CA SER A 3 -52.71 43.73 -25.90
C SER A 3 -51.52 44.15 -25.04
N CYS A 4 -50.77 45.13 -25.55
CA CYS A 4 -49.90 46.03 -24.81
C CYS A 4 -50.72 47.06 -24.03
N SER A 5 -50.08 47.77 -23.08
CA SER A 5 -50.16 49.24 -23.07
C SER A 5 -48.95 49.86 -22.36
N ALA A 6 -48.58 51.07 -22.80
CA ALA A 6 -47.28 51.73 -22.68
C ALA A 6 -47.43 53.21 -22.30
N THR A 7 -46.34 53.87 -21.87
CA THR A 7 -46.07 55.33 -22.02
C THR A 7 -44.57 55.58 -21.79
N ARG A 8 -43.72 55.92 -22.79
CA ARG A 8 -43.39 57.23 -23.45
C ARG A 8 -42.97 58.35 -22.47
N THR A 9 -41.87 59.08 -22.67
CA THR A 9 -41.61 60.01 -23.81
C THR A 9 -40.13 60.32 -24.11
N ASP A 10 -39.86 60.54 -25.41
CA ASP A 10 -38.66 61.13 -26.05
C ASP A 10 -38.56 62.67 -25.91
N ALA A 11 -37.35 63.23 -26.03
CA ALA A 11 -37.02 64.29 -27.00
C ALA A 11 -35.50 64.65 -27.06
N ARG A 12 -35.00 64.80 -28.29
CA ARG A 12 -33.68 65.28 -28.79
C ARG A 12 -33.86 66.73 -29.34
N PRO A 13 -32.93 67.40 -30.10
CA PRO A 13 -31.45 67.44 -30.20
C PRO A 13 -30.87 68.90 -30.42
N THR A 14 -29.54 69.06 -30.59
CA THR A 14 -28.81 69.77 -31.72
C THR A 14 -27.56 70.63 -31.40
N ARG A 15 -26.45 70.26 -32.07
CA ARG A 15 -25.39 71.00 -32.83
C ARG A 15 -24.62 72.27 -32.33
N ARG A 16 -23.27 72.08 -32.28
CA ARG A 16 -22.11 72.79 -32.93
C ARG A 16 -21.78 74.29 -32.69
N SER A 17 -20.52 74.57 -32.31
CA SER A 17 -19.57 75.59 -32.87
C SER A 17 -18.21 75.58 -32.11
N TRP A 18 -17.06 75.18 -32.71
CA TRP A 18 -15.95 75.98 -33.31
C TRP A 18 -14.81 76.48 -32.34
N PRO A 19 -13.57 76.66 -32.82
CA PRO A 19 -12.27 76.42 -32.11
C PRO A 19 -11.50 77.75 -31.82
N PRO A 20 -10.14 77.83 -31.86
CA PRO A 20 -9.05 77.22 -31.08
C PRO A 20 -8.25 78.27 -30.24
N ARG A 21 -7.24 77.86 -29.45
CA ARG A 21 -5.87 78.45 -29.27
C ARG A 21 -5.27 78.32 -27.85
N SER A 22 -4.15 77.61 -27.83
CA SER A 22 -2.91 77.73 -27.03
C SER A 22 -2.70 78.86 -26.01
N LEU A 23 -2.17 78.53 -24.83
CA LEU A 23 -0.87 78.94 -24.22
C LEU A 23 -0.87 78.51 -22.74
N ALA A 24 -0.02 77.54 -22.34
CA ALA A 24 1.22 77.72 -21.56
C ALA A 24 0.93 78.03 -20.05
N VAL A 25 1.48 77.37 -19.02
CA VAL A 25 2.89 77.28 -18.60
C VAL A 25 2.93 76.46 -17.28
N ARG A 26 3.90 75.55 -17.16
CA ARG A 26 4.57 75.01 -15.94
C ARG A 26 3.73 74.40 -14.80
N SER A 27 3.95 73.10 -14.59
CA SER A 27 4.35 72.60 -13.28
C SER A 27 5.36 71.48 -13.47
N ALA A 28 6.58 71.75 -13.00
CA ALA A 28 7.71 70.84 -13.00
C ALA A 28 7.65 69.94 -11.75
N LEU A 29 8.47 68.88 -11.78
CA LEU A 29 8.74 67.88 -10.74
C LEU A 29 7.67 66.80 -10.55
N LEU A 30 7.88 65.64 -11.22
CA LEU A 30 7.72 64.27 -10.68
C LEU A 30 7.87 63.24 -11.83
N VAL A 31 9.02 63.23 -12.51
CA VAL A 31 9.37 62.14 -13.44
C VAL A 31 10.84 61.78 -13.22
N LEU A 32 11.15 61.24 -12.05
CA LEU A 32 12.44 60.60 -11.77
C LEU A 32 12.32 59.67 -10.55
N CYS A 33 11.38 58.73 -10.58
CA CYS A 33 11.36 57.59 -9.64
C CYS A 33 10.53 56.39 -10.14
N ALA A 34 10.42 56.19 -11.46
CA ALA A 34 9.64 55.08 -12.03
C ALA A 34 10.43 54.25 -13.08
N VAL A 35 11.77 54.28 -13.05
CA VAL A 35 12.62 53.48 -13.96
C VAL A 35 13.78 52.78 -13.23
N ALA A 36 13.58 52.38 -11.96
CA ALA A 36 14.63 51.70 -11.19
C ALA A 36 14.14 50.51 -10.32
N CYS A 37 13.02 49.87 -10.67
CA CYS A 37 12.59 48.62 -10.01
C CYS A 37 12.28 47.46 -10.99
N ALA A 38 12.83 47.48 -12.21
CA ALA A 38 12.61 46.43 -13.20
C ALA A 38 13.79 45.45 -13.37
N ALA A 39 14.65 45.31 -12.36
CA ALA A 39 15.80 44.39 -12.42
C ALA A 39 16.08 43.73 -11.06
N ALA A 40 15.12 42.93 -10.58
CA ALA A 40 15.36 41.93 -9.54
C ALA A 40 14.29 40.82 -9.59
N ALA A 41 13.90 40.37 -10.80
CA ALA A 41 13.31 39.06 -10.94
C ALA A 41 14.49 38.08 -11.07
N GLY A 42 14.92 37.52 -9.94
CA GLY A 42 15.82 36.36 -9.97
C GLY A 42 15.16 35.24 -10.80
N PRO A 43 15.94 34.28 -11.33
CA PRO A 43 15.33 33.12 -11.98
C PRO A 43 14.35 32.51 -10.98
N SER A 44 13.07 32.38 -11.40
CA SER A 44 12.14 31.51 -10.71
C SER A 44 12.84 30.17 -10.64
N GLU A 45 13.21 29.71 -9.45
CA GLU A 45 13.62 28.33 -9.26
C GLU A 45 12.47 27.49 -9.81
N ALA A 46 12.67 26.90 -10.99
CA ALA A 46 11.77 25.88 -11.46
C ALA A 46 11.81 24.80 -10.39
N SER A 47 10.71 24.64 -9.65
CA SER A 47 10.56 23.55 -8.69
C SER A 47 10.99 22.29 -9.43
N ALA A 48 12.10 21.70 -9.00
CA ALA A 48 12.62 20.50 -9.65
C ALA A 48 11.50 19.47 -9.56
N THR A 49 10.95 19.08 -10.71
CA THR A 49 9.88 18.08 -10.77
C THR A 49 10.40 16.82 -10.08
N PHE A 50 9.74 16.40 -9.00
CA PHE A 50 10.11 15.19 -8.28
C PHE A 50 10.19 14.03 -9.26
N ARG A 51 11.28 13.26 -9.16
CA ARG A 51 11.48 12.05 -9.96
C ARG A 51 11.55 10.89 -8.99
N THR A 52 10.65 9.92 -9.19
CA THR A 52 10.61 8.70 -8.40
C THR A 52 11.99 8.03 -8.39
N PRO A 53 12.49 7.59 -7.22
CA PRO A 53 13.79 6.94 -7.12
C PRO A 53 13.82 5.65 -7.94
N LYS A 54 15.03 5.26 -8.35
CA LYS A 54 15.25 4.02 -9.11
C LYS A 54 15.29 2.81 -8.18
N ILE A 55 14.20 2.55 -7.47
CA ILE A 55 14.03 1.33 -6.67
C ILE A 55 14.12 0.12 -7.60
N ARG A 56 14.79 -0.93 -7.12
CA ARG A 56 15.03 -2.17 -7.86
C ARG A 56 14.45 -3.39 -7.19
N HIS A 57 14.21 -3.31 -5.88
CA HIS A 57 13.68 -4.37 -5.06
C HIS A 57 12.74 -3.75 -4.03
N VAL A 58 11.51 -4.26 -3.94
CA VAL A 58 10.53 -3.89 -2.93
C VAL A 58 10.33 -5.10 -2.02
N PHE A 59 10.40 -4.87 -0.72
CA PHE A 59 10.09 -5.84 0.33
C PHE A 59 8.93 -5.26 1.11
N VAL A 60 7.89 -6.06 1.33
CA VAL A 60 6.71 -5.68 2.09
C VAL A 60 6.56 -6.70 3.21
N ILE A 61 6.57 -6.23 4.45
CA ILE A 61 6.16 -7.01 5.61
C ILE A 61 4.80 -6.48 6.02
N VAL A 62 3.80 -7.36 6.08
CA VAL A 62 2.47 -7.03 6.58
C VAL A 62 2.30 -7.68 7.94
N LEU A 63 2.01 -6.85 8.93
CA LEU A 63 1.69 -7.20 10.32
C LEU A 63 0.17 -7.11 10.51
N GLU A 64 -0.33 -7.53 11.66
CA GLU A 64 -1.77 -7.76 11.89
C GLU A 64 -2.38 -6.86 12.97
N ASN A 65 -3.58 -6.32 12.70
CA ASN A 65 -4.57 -5.73 13.62
C ASN A 65 -4.01 -4.81 14.71
N GLN A 66 -3.14 -3.85 14.37
CA GLN A 66 -2.68 -2.82 15.29
C GLN A 66 -2.88 -1.41 14.75
N GLY A 67 -3.65 -0.61 15.48
CA GLY A 67 -3.79 0.81 15.24
C GLY A 67 -2.53 1.60 15.62
N TYR A 68 -2.36 2.78 15.00
CA TYR A 68 -1.22 3.67 15.20
C TYR A 68 -0.97 4.00 16.68
N ALA A 69 -2.03 4.19 17.45
CA ALA A 69 -1.93 4.53 18.86
C ALA A 69 -1.38 3.37 19.71
N ALA A 70 -1.67 2.12 19.34
CA ALA A 70 -1.22 0.93 20.05
C ALA A 70 0.28 0.65 19.81
N THR A 71 0.74 0.89 18.59
CA THR A 71 2.13 0.65 18.16
C THR A 71 2.99 1.91 18.36
N PHE A 72 2.89 2.85 17.43
CA PHE A 72 3.72 4.07 17.39
C PHE A 72 3.39 5.07 18.50
N GLY A 73 2.19 4.97 19.10
CA GLY A 73 1.74 5.86 20.18
C GLY A 73 2.41 5.60 21.54
N ASN A 74 2.98 4.40 21.77
CA ASN A 74 3.73 4.08 22.98
C ASN A 74 5.06 3.37 22.67
N PRO A 75 6.11 4.11 22.27
CA PRO A 75 7.36 3.49 21.82
C PRO A 75 8.15 2.71 22.88
N THR A 76 7.72 2.74 24.14
CA THR A 76 8.33 1.90 25.20
C THR A 76 7.78 0.48 25.23
N ALA A 77 6.60 0.25 24.65
CA ALA A 77 6.00 -1.08 24.54
C ALA A 77 6.50 -1.87 23.33
N ASP A 78 7.06 -1.16 22.34
CA ASP A 78 7.46 -1.70 21.04
C ASP A 78 8.69 -0.93 20.48
N PRO A 79 9.84 -0.96 21.18
CA PRO A 79 10.95 -0.05 20.92
C PRO A 79 11.62 -0.26 19.57
N TYR A 80 11.64 -1.48 19.02
CA TYR A 80 12.27 -1.69 17.73
C TYR A 80 11.39 -1.13 16.61
N LEU A 81 10.11 -1.52 16.51
CA LEU A 81 9.19 -0.97 15.51
C LEU A 81 8.93 0.53 15.70
N ALA A 82 8.63 0.99 16.92
CA ALA A 82 8.14 2.36 17.12
C ALA A 82 9.23 3.42 17.31
N SER A 83 10.48 3.03 17.62
CA SER A 83 11.60 3.98 17.75
C SER A 83 12.74 3.68 16.79
N THR A 84 13.21 2.44 16.77
CA THR A 84 14.45 2.08 16.06
C THR A 84 14.29 2.16 14.54
N LEU A 85 13.19 1.64 14.00
CA LEU A 85 12.94 1.66 12.56
C LEU A 85 12.61 3.07 12.03
N PRO A 86 11.73 3.88 12.66
CA PRO A 86 11.51 5.28 12.29
C PRO A 86 12.79 6.12 12.30
N ALA A 87 13.66 5.94 13.31
CA ALA A 87 14.93 6.64 13.39
C ALA A 87 15.89 6.30 12.23
N GLN A 88 15.71 5.15 11.59
CA GLN A 88 16.50 4.71 10.43
C GLN A 88 15.84 5.06 9.08
N GLY A 89 14.55 5.38 9.07
CA GLY A 89 13.73 5.48 7.87
C GLY A 89 12.74 6.63 7.87
N ALA A 90 11.54 6.34 7.35
CA ALA A 90 10.38 7.22 7.36
C ALA A 90 9.24 6.58 8.15
N LEU A 91 8.61 7.36 9.03
CA LEU A 91 7.32 7.03 9.62
C LEU A 91 6.22 7.73 8.83
N LEU A 92 5.25 6.98 8.31
CA LEU A 92 4.02 7.52 7.75
C LEU A 92 2.98 7.53 8.86
N GLU A 93 2.73 8.71 9.43
CA GLU A 93 1.83 8.82 10.56
C GLU A 93 0.38 8.56 10.13
N ASN A 94 0.01 8.99 8.93
CA ASN A 94 -1.35 8.95 8.40
C ASN A 94 -1.50 7.86 7.33
N TYR A 95 -1.07 6.63 7.64
CA TYR A 95 -1.31 5.47 6.81
C TYR A 95 -2.53 4.68 7.35
N TYR A 96 -3.46 4.35 6.46
CA TYR A 96 -4.75 3.73 6.79
C TYR A 96 -4.91 2.38 6.11
N ALA A 97 -5.58 1.49 6.81
CA ALA A 97 -6.11 0.26 6.23
C ALA A 97 -7.39 0.54 5.44
N THR A 98 -7.73 -0.38 4.54
CA THR A 98 -8.86 -0.27 3.62
C THR A 98 -10.10 -1.00 4.13
N GLY A 99 -9.95 -1.99 5.01
CA GLY A 99 -11.05 -2.89 5.36
C GLY A 99 -11.02 -3.46 6.77
N HIS A 100 -11.95 -4.39 6.98
CA HIS A 100 -12.03 -5.27 8.14
C HIS A 100 -12.80 -6.52 7.72
N GLU A 101 -12.41 -7.74 8.06
CA GLU A 101 -11.21 -8.15 8.84
C GLU A 101 -9.93 -8.24 7.94
N SER A 102 -8.99 -9.16 8.19
CA SER A 102 -7.67 -9.15 7.54
C SER A 102 -7.70 -9.38 6.02
N ASN A 103 -8.40 -10.41 5.52
CA ASN A 103 -8.18 -10.90 4.15
C ASN A 103 -8.46 -9.87 3.04
N ASP A 104 -9.44 -8.99 3.20
CA ASP A 104 -9.71 -7.94 2.22
C ASP A 104 -8.60 -6.90 2.12
N ASP A 105 -7.90 -6.58 3.20
CA ASP A 105 -6.76 -5.67 3.18
C ASP A 105 -5.56 -6.27 2.42
N TYR A 106 -5.27 -7.55 2.62
CA TYR A 106 -4.26 -8.27 1.82
C TYR A 106 -4.60 -8.29 0.33
N VAL A 107 -5.87 -8.56 -0.01
CA VAL A 107 -6.34 -8.54 -1.40
C VAL A 107 -6.25 -7.12 -1.99
N SER A 108 -6.62 -6.09 -1.22
CA SER A 108 -6.53 -4.68 -1.59
C SER A 108 -5.08 -4.29 -1.90
N LEU A 109 -4.12 -4.70 -1.06
CA LEU A 109 -2.69 -4.44 -1.23
C LEU A 109 -2.13 -4.97 -2.55
N VAL A 110 -2.57 -6.14 -3.03
CA VAL A 110 -1.95 -6.76 -4.22
C VAL A 110 -2.74 -6.56 -5.52
N SER A 111 -4.01 -6.17 -5.44
CA SER A 111 -4.90 -6.12 -6.61
C SER A 111 -5.69 -4.83 -6.76
N GLY A 112 -5.78 -4.03 -5.69
CA GLY A 112 -6.62 -2.84 -5.63
C GLY A 112 -8.12 -3.15 -5.67
N GLN A 113 -8.52 -4.42 -5.56
CA GLN A 113 -9.91 -4.80 -5.44
C GLN A 113 -10.42 -4.43 -4.04
N PRO A 114 -11.56 -3.74 -3.94
CA PRO A 114 -12.10 -3.36 -2.66
C PRO A 114 -12.73 -4.56 -1.94
N PRO A 115 -13.03 -4.37 -0.64
CA PRO A 115 -13.66 -5.42 0.15
C PRO A 115 -15.01 -5.90 -0.39
N ASN A 116 -15.29 -7.17 -0.13
CA ASN A 116 -16.56 -7.85 -0.36
C ASN A 116 -16.95 -8.68 0.88
N PRO A 117 -18.21 -9.12 1.01
CA PRO A 117 -18.66 -9.78 2.24
C PRO A 117 -17.91 -11.06 2.63
N GLU A 118 -17.31 -11.81 1.69
CA GLU A 118 -16.61 -13.05 2.02
C GLU A 118 -15.16 -12.82 2.46
N ASN A 119 -14.42 -11.91 1.81
CA ASN A 119 -13.06 -11.58 2.25
C ASN A 119 -13.06 -10.71 3.52
N GLN A 120 -14.07 -9.86 3.75
CA GLN A 120 -14.30 -9.22 5.06
C GLN A 120 -14.62 -10.15 6.22
N ALA A 121 -14.85 -11.42 5.92
CA ALA A 121 -15.05 -12.45 6.92
C ALA A 121 -13.88 -13.45 6.92
N ASP A 122 -12.70 -13.01 6.49
CA ASP A 122 -11.47 -13.81 6.37
C ASP A 122 -11.59 -15.06 5.51
N CYS A 123 -12.59 -15.09 4.61
CA CYS A 123 -12.77 -16.19 3.69
C CYS A 123 -12.79 -17.56 4.38
N GLN A 124 -13.65 -17.71 5.41
CA GLN A 124 -13.83 -18.96 6.16
C GLN A 124 -14.04 -20.20 5.26
N SER A 125 -14.56 -19.99 4.05
CA SER A 125 -14.60 -20.97 2.98
C SER A 125 -13.97 -20.39 1.72
N PHE A 126 -13.12 -21.17 1.06
CA PHE A 126 -12.32 -20.76 -0.08
C PHE A 126 -13.14 -20.83 -1.37
N ASN A 127 -14.25 -20.10 -1.42
CA ASN A 127 -15.23 -20.17 -2.52
C ASN A 127 -14.80 -19.33 -3.73
N ASP A 128 -15.19 -19.79 -4.92
CA ASP A 128 -15.06 -19.00 -6.15
C ASP A 128 -15.76 -17.66 -6.00
N PHE A 129 -15.14 -16.62 -6.55
CA PHE A 129 -15.75 -15.33 -6.72
C PHE A 129 -16.84 -15.41 -7.80
N THR A 130 -18.05 -15.03 -7.44
CA THR A 130 -19.25 -15.13 -8.29
C THR A 130 -19.91 -13.78 -8.51
N LEU A 131 -20.75 -13.73 -9.54
CA LEU A 131 -21.51 -12.53 -9.92
C LEU A 131 -20.66 -11.28 -10.19
N PRO A 132 -19.51 -11.37 -10.91
CA PRO A 132 -18.72 -10.19 -11.19
C PRO A 132 -19.51 -9.20 -12.05
N SER A 133 -19.74 -7.99 -11.55
CA SER A 133 -19.99 -6.82 -12.36
C SER A 133 -18.72 -5.99 -12.38
N THR A 134 -18.05 -5.91 -13.53
CA THR A 134 -16.86 -5.08 -13.64
C THR A 134 -17.28 -3.61 -13.62
N GLU A 135 -16.91 -2.94 -12.54
CA GLU A 135 -17.08 -1.52 -12.32
C GLU A 135 -15.92 -0.72 -12.95
N PRO A 136 -15.97 0.64 -12.95
CA PRO A 136 -14.85 1.45 -13.41
C PRO A 136 -13.50 1.02 -12.80
N ASN A 137 -12.43 1.26 -13.54
CA ASN A 137 -11.04 0.90 -13.18
C ASN A 137 -10.76 -0.60 -13.03
N GLY A 138 -11.72 -1.49 -13.29
CA GLY A 138 -11.52 -2.94 -13.22
C GLY A 138 -11.78 -3.52 -11.83
N VAL A 139 -12.54 -2.82 -10.99
CA VAL A 139 -13.12 -3.34 -9.75
C VAL A 139 -14.18 -4.40 -10.07
N GLU A 140 -14.17 -5.53 -9.37
CA GLU A 140 -15.18 -6.57 -9.50
C GLU A 140 -16.22 -6.45 -8.38
N GLY A 141 -17.47 -6.16 -8.73
CA GLY A 141 -18.57 -5.98 -7.78
C GLY A 141 -19.24 -7.26 -7.28
N GLY A 142 -18.62 -8.43 -7.48
CA GLY A 142 -19.17 -9.72 -7.06
C GLY A 142 -18.87 -10.06 -5.59
N VAL A 143 -19.08 -11.32 -5.23
CA VAL A 143 -18.83 -11.85 -3.89
C VAL A 143 -18.08 -13.18 -3.96
N GLY A 144 -17.23 -13.44 -2.98
CA GLY A 144 -16.45 -14.67 -2.88
C GLY A 144 -14.99 -14.38 -2.58
N CYS A 145 -14.19 -15.43 -2.59
CA CYS A 145 -12.80 -15.40 -2.15
C CYS A 145 -11.83 -15.48 -3.33
N VAL A 146 -12.03 -16.46 -4.21
CA VAL A 146 -11.09 -16.77 -5.28
C VAL A 146 -11.48 -16.04 -6.56
N TYR A 147 -10.81 -14.94 -6.86
CA TYR A 147 -11.07 -14.09 -8.03
C TYR A 147 -10.79 -14.83 -9.35
N PRO A 148 -11.58 -14.59 -10.40
CA PRO A 148 -11.38 -15.22 -11.70
C PRO A 148 -10.03 -14.79 -12.31
N SER A 149 -9.47 -15.61 -13.19
CA SER A 149 -8.14 -15.38 -13.77
C SER A 149 -8.01 -14.10 -14.62
N SER A 150 -9.13 -13.44 -14.94
CA SER A 150 -9.15 -12.12 -15.58
C SER A 150 -8.78 -10.97 -14.63
N VAL A 151 -8.92 -11.15 -13.32
CA VAL A 151 -8.55 -10.15 -12.31
C VAL A 151 -7.05 -10.23 -12.10
N ALA A 152 -6.38 -9.11 -12.39
CA ALA A 152 -4.95 -9.01 -12.24
C ALA A 152 -4.56 -8.64 -10.81
N ASN A 153 -3.43 -9.18 -10.37
CA ASN A 153 -2.69 -8.70 -9.20
C ASN A 153 -1.27 -8.26 -9.62
N ILE A 154 -0.55 -7.61 -8.71
CA ILE A 154 0.82 -7.14 -8.95
C ILE A 154 1.77 -8.28 -9.32
N GLY A 155 1.57 -9.49 -8.79
CA GLY A 155 2.33 -10.69 -9.16
C GLY A 155 2.18 -11.01 -10.66
N ASN A 156 0.96 -10.99 -11.19
CA ASN A 156 0.72 -11.18 -12.63
C ASN A 156 1.39 -10.07 -13.46
N GLN A 157 1.30 -8.81 -13.02
CA GLN A 157 1.93 -7.69 -13.72
C GLN A 157 3.46 -7.83 -13.77
N LEU A 158 4.07 -8.21 -12.65
CA LEU A 158 5.51 -8.43 -12.54
C LEU A 158 5.97 -9.60 -13.43
N SER A 159 5.24 -10.72 -13.41
CA SER A 159 5.48 -11.85 -14.31
C SER A 159 5.41 -11.43 -15.79
N ALA A 160 4.39 -10.66 -16.17
CA ALA A 160 4.25 -10.13 -17.54
C ALA A 160 5.42 -9.20 -17.92
N ALA A 161 5.93 -8.42 -16.96
CA ALA A 161 7.12 -7.59 -17.10
C ALA A 161 8.45 -8.37 -17.00
N LYS A 162 8.41 -9.70 -16.81
CA LYS A 162 9.57 -10.59 -16.59
C LYS A 162 10.39 -10.20 -15.36
N LEU A 163 9.72 -9.64 -14.36
CA LEU A 163 10.27 -9.34 -13.05
C LEU A 163 9.90 -10.46 -12.09
N LYS A 164 10.90 -11.04 -11.43
CA LYS A 164 10.69 -12.08 -10.42
C LYS A 164 9.95 -11.49 -9.22
N TRP A 165 8.96 -12.18 -8.71
CA TRP A 165 8.29 -11.84 -7.45
C TRP A 165 8.15 -13.11 -6.62
N LYS A 166 7.99 -12.97 -5.30
CA LYS A 166 7.60 -14.07 -4.43
C LYS A 166 6.78 -13.56 -3.23
N GLY A 167 5.81 -14.37 -2.81
CA GLY A 167 5.23 -14.35 -1.48
C GLY A 167 5.99 -15.33 -0.59
N TYR A 168 6.35 -14.89 0.62
CA TYR A 168 7.06 -15.67 1.64
C TYR A 168 6.18 -15.75 2.88
N MET A 169 5.61 -16.93 3.11
CA MET A 169 4.66 -17.15 4.18
C MET A 169 5.34 -17.92 5.31
N GLU A 170 5.40 -17.35 6.52
CA GLU A 170 5.97 -18.06 7.66
C GLU A 170 5.12 -19.29 8.02
N ASP A 171 5.80 -20.34 8.47
CA ASP A 171 5.26 -21.66 8.80
C ASP A 171 4.55 -22.45 7.69
N MET A 172 4.28 -21.88 6.51
CA MET A 172 3.64 -22.62 5.42
C MET A 172 4.40 -23.91 5.11
N GLY A 173 3.70 -25.04 5.13
CA GLY A 173 4.27 -26.35 4.86
C GLY A 173 4.92 -27.04 6.05
N ASN A 174 4.78 -26.50 7.26
CA ASN A 174 5.25 -27.17 8.47
C ASN A 174 4.38 -28.39 8.80
N ASP A 175 3.04 -28.31 8.65
CA ASP A 175 2.14 -29.48 8.69
C ASP A 175 1.56 -29.82 7.30
N PRO A 176 2.08 -30.86 6.62
CA PRO A 176 1.59 -31.28 5.30
C PRO A 176 0.16 -31.87 5.31
N ASN A 177 -0.46 -32.06 6.49
CA ASN A 177 -1.87 -32.43 6.59
C ASN A 177 -2.80 -31.21 6.61
N ARG A 178 -2.26 -30.02 6.87
CA ARG A 178 -3.00 -28.76 6.98
C ARG A 178 -2.95 -27.96 5.68
N GLU A 179 -1.77 -27.86 5.07
CA GLU A 179 -1.61 -27.23 3.75
C GLU A 179 -0.44 -27.82 2.94
N ALA A 180 -0.34 -27.40 1.67
CA ALA A 180 0.78 -27.77 0.81
C ALA A 180 2.05 -26.97 1.16
N ALA A 181 3.22 -27.56 0.88
CA ALA A 181 4.51 -26.96 1.25
C ALA A 181 4.88 -25.69 0.46
N ALA A 182 4.33 -25.55 -0.73
CA ALA A 182 4.32 -24.34 -1.53
C ALA A 182 2.90 -24.15 -2.05
N CYS A 183 2.50 -22.92 -2.35
CA CYS A 183 1.12 -22.62 -2.73
C CYS A 183 0.09 -23.22 -1.74
N GLY A 184 0.33 -23.07 -0.44
CA GLY A 184 -0.54 -23.63 0.59
C GLY A 184 -1.89 -22.94 0.57
N HIS A 185 -2.96 -23.64 0.18
CA HIS A 185 -4.32 -23.10 0.28
C HIS A 185 -5.34 -24.25 0.33
N PRO A 186 -6.56 -24.01 0.84
CA PRO A 186 -7.64 -24.99 0.77
C PRO A 186 -8.04 -25.27 -0.68
N PRO A 187 -8.54 -26.47 -1.01
CA PRO A 187 -9.21 -26.68 -2.29
C PRO A 187 -10.35 -25.69 -2.48
N VAL A 188 -10.56 -25.22 -3.71
CA VAL A 188 -11.69 -24.34 -4.04
C VAL A 188 -13.01 -24.97 -3.59
N GLY A 189 -13.82 -24.19 -2.86
CA GLY A 189 -15.08 -24.58 -2.25
C GLY A 189 -14.95 -25.33 -0.91
N ALA A 190 -13.73 -25.53 -0.40
CA ALA A 190 -13.50 -26.13 0.91
C ALA A 190 -13.47 -25.09 2.03
N LYS A 191 -13.67 -25.56 3.27
CA LYS A 191 -13.45 -24.74 4.46
C LYS A 191 -11.95 -24.50 4.64
N ASP A 192 -11.57 -23.28 5.03
CA ASP A 192 -10.20 -22.99 5.42
C ASP A 192 -9.89 -23.56 6.82
N GLY A 193 -8.90 -24.45 6.88
CA GLY A 193 -8.39 -25.06 8.11
C GLY A 193 -7.30 -24.24 8.80
N THR A 194 -6.80 -23.20 8.15
CA THR A 194 -5.63 -22.41 8.59
C THR A 194 -6.01 -21.17 9.41
N GLN A 195 -7.31 -21.00 9.70
CA GLN A 195 -7.86 -19.86 10.44
C GLN A 195 -7.34 -19.74 11.88
N LYS A 196 -6.69 -20.77 12.42
CA LYS A 196 -6.06 -20.78 13.75
C LYS A 196 -4.72 -21.50 13.71
N ALA A 197 -3.81 -21.07 14.56
CA ALA A 197 -2.53 -21.74 14.78
C ALA A 197 -2.71 -23.13 15.39
N GLU A 198 -1.77 -24.02 15.10
CA GLU A 198 -1.59 -25.30 15.78
C GLU A 198 -0.12 -25.50 16.18
N PRO A 199 0.20 -26.38 17.16
CA PRO A 199 1.58 -26.53 17.62
C PRO A 199 2.58 -26.82 16.49
N GLY A 200 3.50 -25.88 16.23
CA GLY A 200 4.51 -25.95 15.17
C GLY A 200 4.12 -25.33 13.83
N ASP A 201 2.88 -24.86 13.67
CA ASP A 201 2.39 -24.26 12.43
C ASP A 201 1.39 -23.13 12.68
N GLY A 202 1.82 -21.90 12.39
CA GLY A 202 0.98 -20.70 12.43
C GLY A 202 0.68 -20.11 11.05
N TYR A 203 0.82 -20.86 9.95
CA TYR A 203 0.45 -20.34 8.63
C TYR A 203 -1.05 -20.01 8.58
N ALA A 204 -1.42 -18.92 7.91
CA ALA A 204 -2.81 -18.52 7.70
C ALA A 204 -3.02 -18.15 6.23
N THR A 205 -3.91 -18.87 5.55
CA THR A 205 -4.24 -18.63 4.13
C THR A 205 -4.75 -17.20 3.94
N ARG A 206 -5.54 -16.68 4.90
CA ARG A 206 -6.08 -15.32 4.85
C ARG A 206 -5.03 -14.21 4.74
N HIS A 207 -3.79 -14.45 5.18
CA HIS A 207 -2.67 -13.49 5.06
C HIS A 207 -1.87 -13.70 3.75
N ASP A 208 -2.19 -14.71 2.94
CA ASP A 208 -1.58 -14.93 1.62
C ASP A 208 -2.54 -14.47 0.52
N PRO A 209 -2.44 -13.23 0.03
CA PRO A 209 -3.40 -12.74 -0.93
C PRO A 209 -3.29 -13.42 -2.30
N PHE A 210 -2.12 -13.98 -2.66
CA PHE A 210 -1.90 -14.44 -4.03
C PHE A 210 -2.66 -15.71 -4.35
N VAL A 211 -2.95 -16.55 -3.35
CA VAL A 211 -3.73 -17.77 -3.56
C VAL A 211 -5.21 -17.50 -3.83
N TYR A 212 -5.71 -16.30 -3.55
CA TYR A 212 -7.08 -15.89 -3.85
C TYR A 212 -7.32 -15.50 -5.32
N PHE A 213 -6.43 -15.89 -6.24
CA PHE A 213 -6.58 -15.59 -7.66
C PHE A 213 -6.38 -16.86 -8.50
N HIS A 214 -7.35 -17.21 -9.34
CA HIS A 214 -7.19 -18.30 -10.32
C HIS A 214 -6.04 -18.06 -11.30
N SER A 215 -5.66 -16.79 -11.54
CA SER A 215 -4.46 -16.45 -12.33
C SER A 215 -3.14 -16.92 -11.69
N VAL A 216 -3.18 -17.37 -10.44
CA VAL A 216 -2.06 -17.91 -9.68
C VAL A 216 -2.26 -19.40 -9.43
N ILE A 217 -3.37 -19.81 -8.82
CA ILE A 217 -3.55 -21.18 -8.29
C ILE A 217 -3.88 -22.24 -9.36
N ASP A 218 -4.43 -21.86 -10.52
CA ASP A 218 -4.81 -22.84 -11.55
C ASP A 218 -3.58 -23.41 -12.30
N GLU A 219 -2.43 -22.72 -12.22
CA GLU A 219 -1.16 -23.22 -12.75
C GLU A 219 -0.21 -23.58 -11.58
N ALA A 220 -0.26 -24.84 -11.13
CA ALA A 220 0.52 -25.31 -9.97
C ALA A 220 2.01 -24.95 -10.05
N SER A 221 2.68 -25.14 -11.20
CA SER A 221 4.09 -24.78 -11.34
C SER A 221 4.37 -23.29 -11.23
N TYR A 222 3.40 -22.45 -11.59
CA TYR A 222 3.50 -21.01 -11.41
C TYR A 222 3.32 -20.67 -9.93
N CYS A 223 2.28 -21.17 -9.29
CA CYS A 223 2.04 -20.91 -7.87
C CYS A 223 3.20 -21.40 -6.99
N ASP A 224 3.64 -22.66 -7.15
CA ASP A 224 4.76 -23.28 -6.40
C ASP A 224 6.08 -22.49 -6.53
N ALA A 225 6.26 -21.76 -7.63
CA ALA A 225 7.46 -20.98 -7.88
C ALA A 225 7.43 -19.58 -7.24
N HIS A 226 6.24 -19.07 -6.92
CA HIS A 226 6.04 -17.68 -6.48
C HIS A 226 5.49 -17.60 -5.05
N VAL A 227 4.65 -18.53 -4.60
CA VAL A 227 4.10 -18.58 -3.24
C VAL A 227 4.81 -19.70 -2.48
N VAL A 228 5.73 -19.34 -1.59
CA VAL A 228 6.68 -20.28 -0.98
C VAL A 228 6.79 -20.11 0.52
N ALA A 229 7.20 -21.18 1.20
CA ALA A 229 7.50 -21.10 2.62
C ALA A 229 8.62 -20.07 2.85
N MET A 230 8.48 -19.22 3.85
CA MET A 230 9.51 -18.22 4.18
C MET A 230 10.82 -18.90 4.60
N GLY A 231 10.73 -20.05 5.26
CA GLY A 231 11.85 -20.77 5.83
C GLY A 231 12.49 -20.04 7.01
N SER A 232 13.51 -20.64 7.61
CA SER A 232 14.15 -20.09 8.80
C SER A 232 15.15 -18.97 8.49
N PRO A 233 15.51 -18.15 9.49
CA PRO A 233 16.60 -17.18 9.44
C PRO A 233 17.97 -17.74 8.98
N THR A 234 18.19 -19.05 9.09
CA THR A 234 19.42 -19.74 8.64
C THR A 234 19.32 -20.32 7.24
N GLY A 235 18.15 -20.21 6.59
CA GLY A 235 17.86 -20.75 5.26
C GLY A 235 17.38 -22.21 5.29
N ALA A 236 17.04 -22.76 6.45
CA ALA A 236 16.42 -24.07 6.52
C ALA A 236 14.97 -23.98 6.04
N MET A 237 14.56 -24.92 5.18
CA MET A 237 13.18 -25.03 4.69
C MET A 237 12.43 -26.11 5.48
N PRO A 238 11.08 -26.08 5.52
CA PRO A 238 10.30 -27.15 6.11
C PRO A 238 10.60 -28.50 5.44
N ALA A 239 10.40 -29.59 6.18
CA ALA A 239 10.71 -30.94 5.68
C ALA A 239 9.91 -31.32 4.42
N ALA A 240 8.72 -30.74 4.26
CA ALA A 240 7.84 -30.95 3.11
C ALA A 240 8.19 -30.06 1.89
N ALA A 241 9.11 -29.10 2.02
CA ALA A 241 9.47 -28.17 0.96
C ALA A 241 9.86 -28.86 -0.34
N LEU A 242 9.50 -28.25 -1.47
CA LEU A 242 9.79 -28.81 -2.78
C LEU A 242 11.31 -28.80 -3.06
N ARG A 243 11.79 -29.75 -3.88
CA ARG A 243 13.23 -29.99 -4.15
C ARG A 243 14.04 -28.75 -4.58
N HIS A 244 13.39 -27.72 -5.10
CA HIS A 244 14.02 -26.48 -5.58
C HIS A 244 13.43 -25.21 -4.96
N GLU A 245 12.57 -25.38 -3.96
CA GLU A 245 12.02 -24.27 -3.22
C GLU A 245 13.10 -23.56 -2.42
N THR A 246 13.03 -22.24 -2.39
CA THR A 246 13.93 -21.40 -1.61
C THR A 246 13.14 -20.35 -0.86
N GLY A 247 13.42 -20.26 0.44
CA GLY A 247 12.87 -19.24 1.33
C GLY A 247 13.68 -17.94 1.34
N LEU A 248 13.20 -16.99 2.13
CA LEU A 248 13.63 -15.59 2.13
C LEU A 248 15.13 -15.45 2.42
N ALA A 249 15.65 -16.10 3.46
CA ALA A 249 17.06 -16.02 3.82
C ALA A 249 18.00 -16.49 2.69
N THR A 250 17.60 -17.51 1.94
CA THR A 250 18.37 -18.03 0.81
C THR A 250 18.33 -17.07 -0.37
N ASP A 251 17.17 -16.48 -0.66
CA ASP A 251 17.00 -15.56 -1.78
C ASP A 251 17.69 -14.20 -1.53
N LEU A 252 17.80 -13.76 -0.27
CA LEU A 252 18.56 -12.57 0.13
C LEU A 252 20.09 -12.73 -0.01
N SER A 253 20.60 -13.94 -0.25
CA SER A 253 22.05 -14.20 -0.34
C SER A 253 22.76 -13.51 -1.52
N SER A 254 22.01 -13.05 -2.54
CA SER A 254 22.57 -12.25 -3.65
C SER A 254 21.47 -11.46 -4.36
N ALA A 255 21.82 -10.30 -4.92
CA ALA A 255 20.85 -9.46 -5.64
C ALA A 255 20.18 -10.15 -6.86
N THR A 256 20.80 -11.19 -7.43
CA THR A 256 20.25 -11.95 -8.56
C THR A 256 19.23 -13.02 -8.18
N LYS A 257 19.31 -13.51 -6.94
CA LYS A 257 18.35 -14.48 -6.39
C LYS A 257 17.15 -13.77 -5.79
N THR A 258 17.38 -12.63 -5.15
CA THR A 258 16.32 -11.84 -4.53
C THR A 258 15.29 -11.40 -5.58
N PRO A 259 13.99 -11.65 -5.36
CA PRO A 259 12.96 -11.19 -6.27
C PRO A 259 12.91 -9.65 -6.30
N LYS A 260 12.32 -9.10 -7.36
CA LYS A 260 12.04 -7.68 -7.49
C LYS A 260 10.96 -7.23 -6.51
N PHE A 261 10.03 -8.11 -6.19
CA PHE A 261 9.00 -7.89 -5.19
C PHE A 261 8.95 -9.09 -4.24
N ALA A 262 9.11 -8.84 -2.94
CA ALA A 262 9.00 -9.83 -1.88
C ALA A 262 7.87 -9.40 -0.95
N PHE A 263 6.77 -10.16 -0.95
CA PHE A 263 5.70 -10.01 0.02
C PHE A 263 5.93 -11.00 1.15
N ILE A 264 5.92 -10.55 2.40
CA ILE A 264 6.36 -11.34 3.56
C ILE A 264 5.27 -11.24 4.61
N THR A 265 4.77 -12.38 5.07
CA THR A 265 3.80 -12.45 6.16
C THR A 265 4.35 -13.31 7.30
N PRO A 266 4.36 -12.77 8.53
CA PRO A 266 4.61 -13.57 9.71
C PRO A 266 3.51 -14.61 9.93
N ASN A 267 3.81 -15.59 10.77
CA ASN A 267 2.82 -16.55 11.24
C ASN A 267 1.95 -15.90 12.34
N LEU A 268 0.89 -16.58 12.74
CA LEU A 268 -0.04 -16.05 13.75
C LEU A 268 0.63 -15.69 15.09
N CYS A 269 1.79 -16.24 15.44
CA CYS A 269 2.47 -15.80 16.67
C CYS A 269 3.29 -14.53 16.49
N ASN A 270 3.74 -14.24 15.28
CA ASN A 270 4.70 -13.18 14.98
C ASN A 270 4.06 -11.98 14.27
N ASP A 271 2.77 -12.05 13.95
CA ASP A 271 2.06 -11.05 13.17
C ASP A 271 1.66 -9.81 13.97
N GLY A 272 1.53 -9.94 15.29
CA GLY A 272 1.15 -8.84 16.18
C GLY A 272 -0.27 -8.88 16.70
N HIS A 273 -1.05 -9.90 16.37
CA HIS A 273 -2.46 -9.97 16.74
C HIS A 273 -2.77 -11.16 17.66
N ASP A 274 -2.47 -12.40 17.22
CA ASP A 274 -2.88 -13.57 17.99
C ASP A 274 -2.01 -13.75 19.24
N PHE A 275 -2.55 -13.38 20.41
CA PHE A 275 -1.83 -13.50 21.69
C PHE A 275 -2.74 -13.91 22.87
N PRO A 276 -2.29 -14.82 23.77
CA PRO A 276 -1.06 -15.62 23.67
C PRO A 276 -1.21 -16.69 22.59
N CYS A 277 -0.20 -16.80 21.75
CA CYS A 277 -0.22 -17.71 20.61
C CYS A 277 0.13 -19.15 21.01
N THR A 278 -0.14 -20.11 20.11
CA THR A 278 -0.04 -21.56 20.39
C THR A 278 0.86 -22.37 19.47
N ASN A 279 1.30 -21.85 18.31
CA ASN A 279 2.21 -22.60 17.42
C ASN A 279 3.67 -22.59 17.88
N GLN A 280 4.11 -21.56 18.60
CA GLN A 280 5.49 -21.44 19.08
C GLN A 280 5.56 -20.74 20.44
N THR A 281 6.77 -20.49 20.92
CA THR A 281 6.99 -19.69 22.13
C THR A 281 6.76 -18.21 21.81
N SER A 282 5.89 -17.56 22.57
CA SER A 282 5.66 -16.12 22.53
C SER A 282 6.38 -15.39 23.68
N GLY A 283 6.60 -14.10 23.47
CA GLY A 283 7.02 -13.12 24.47
C GLY A 283 5.88 -12.77 25.44
N ALA A 284 6.00 -11.61 26.08
CA ALA A 284 5.03 -11.14 27.06
C ALA A 284 3.83 -10.40 26.44
N SER A 285 3.89 -10.06 25.14
CA SER A 285 2.82 -9.41 24.38
C SER A 285 3.00 -9.62 22.88
N ALA A 286 1.94 -9.37 22.10
CA ALA A 286 2.02 -9.41 20.65
C ALA A 286 3.04 -8.41 20.07
N LEU A 287 3.20 -7.24 20.70
CA LEU A 287 4.21 -6.24 20.29
C LEU A 287 5.65 -6.74 20.52
N GLU A 288 5.91 -7.48 21.59
CA GLU A 288 7.24 -8.10 21.78
C GLU A 288 7.52 -9.19 20.72
N ASP A 289 6.49 -9.94 20.30
CA ASP A 289 6.62 -10.95 19.26
C ASP A 289 6.90 -10.31 17.88
N ILE A 290 6.22 -9.20 17.55
CA ILE A 290 6.53 -8.37 16.36
C ILE A 290 7.99 -7.91 16.40
N ASP A 291 8.43 -7.34 17.51
CA ASP A 291 9.80 -6.83 17.64
C ASP A 291 10.83 -7.95 17.44
N ALA A 292 10.61 -9.14 18.02
CA ALA A 292 11.49 -10.29 17.82
C ALA A 292 11.55 -10.74 16.35
N PHE A 293 10.41 -10.75 15.65
CA PHE A 293 10.34 -11.06 14.22
C PHE A 293 11.09 -10.01 13.38
N LEU A 294 10.81 -8.73 13.61
CA LEU A 294 11.41 -7.62 12.86
C LEU A 294 12.91 -7.50 13.13
N GLU A 295 13.37 -7.65 14.38
CA GLU A 295 14.79 -7.66 14.74
C GLU A 295 15.56 -8.79 14.03
N THR A 296 14.86 -9.87 13.69
CA THR A 296 15.45 -10.99 12.94
C THR A 296 15.54 -10.68 11.44
N TRP A 297 14.45 -10.22 10.84
CA TRP A 297 14.33 -10.14 9.38
C TRP A 297 14.74 -8.80 8.79
N VAL A 298 14.45 -7.68 9.45
CA VAL A 298 14.80 -6.34 8.95
C VAL A 298 16.31 -6.19 8.75
N PRO A 299 17.20 -6.61 9.66
CA PRO A 299 18.64 -6.54 9.43
C PRO A 299 19.13 -7.45 8.29
N LYS A 300 18.46 -8.58 8.05
CA LYS A 300 18.79 -9.47 6.92
C LYS A 300 18.41 -8.85 5.59
N ILE A 301 17.21 -8.28 5.51
CA ILE A 301 16.71 -7.59 4.31
C ILE A 301 17.60 -6.38 4.02
N THR A 302 17.75 -5.47 4.99
CA THR A 302 18.53 -4.23 4.83
C THR A 302 20.03 -4.49 4.65
N GLY A 303 20.54 -5.59 5.21
CA GLY A 303 21.90 -6.07 5.05
C GLY A 303 22.19 -6.70 3.67
N SER A 304 21.15 -7.12 2.94
CA SER A 304 21.29 -7.79 1.65
C SER A 304 21.87 -6.88 0.56
N GLU A 305 22.50 -7.49 -0.44
CA GLU A 305 22.98 -6.76 -1.61
C GLU A 305 21.82 -6.13 -2.41
N ALA A 306 20.68 -6.81 -2.49
CA ALA A 306 19.48 -6.34 -3.17
C ALA A 306 18.97 -5.02 -2.57
N PHE A 307 18.88 -4.94 -1.25
CA PHE A 307 18.44 -3.73 -0.57
C PHE A 307 19.45 -2.60 -0.68
N LYS A 308 20.75 -2.89 -0.47
CA LYS A 308 21.81 -1.88 -0.63
C LYS A 308 21.89 -1.33 -2.06
N LYS A 309 21.47 -2.11 -3.05
CA LYS A 309 21.34 -1.70 -4.47
C LYS A 309 19.94 -1.20 -4.79
N ASN A 310 19.48 -0.20 -4.05
CA ASN A 310 18.21 0.51 -4.25
C ASN A 310 16.96 -0.30 -3.84
N GLY A 311 16.94 -0.81 -2.61
CA GLY A 311 15.77 -1.42 -2.00
C GLY A 311 14.81 -0.41 -1.39
N LEU A 312 13.55 -0.81 -1.33
CA LEU A 312 12.53 -0.26 -0.44
C LEU A 312 12.04 -1.41 0.43
N LEU A 313 12.07 -1.23 1.74
CA LEU A 313 11.38 -2.09 2.70
C LEU A 313 10.24 -1.26 3.28
N GLU A 314 9.04 -1.81 3.21
CA GLU A 314 7.81 -1.26 3.77
C GLU A 314 7.28 -2.23 4.81
N ILE A 315 6.99 -1.71 6.00
CA ILE A 315 6.42 -2.44 7.13
C ILE A 315 5.11 -1.75 7.45
N ILE A 316 4.01 -2.47 7.23
CA ILE A 316 2.63 -2.00 7.35
C ILE A 316 1.85 -2.98 8.22
N PHE A 317 0.68 -2.56 8.70
CA PHE A 317 -0.34 -3.46 9.21
C PHE A 317 -1.47 -3.56 8.19
N ASP A 318 -2.20 -4.67 8.21
CA ASP A 318 -3.40 -4.88 7.41
C ASP A 318 -4.57 -4.02 7.90
N GLU A 319 -4.81 -3.94 9.21
CA GLU A 319 -5.91 -3.19 9.82
C GLU A 319 -5.59 -2.72 11.25
N ALA A 320 -6.41 -1.80 11.76
CA ALA A 320 -6.36 -1.38 13.16
C ALA A 320 -7.16 -2.33 14.05
N GLY A 321 -7.34 -2.02 15.33
CA GLY A 321 -8.25 -2.82 16.16
C GLY A 321 -9.71 -2.57 15.76
N ASN A 322 -10.62 -3.54 15.95
CA ASN A 322 -12.00 -3.56 15.41
C ASN A 322 -12.91 -2.35 15.76
N SER A 323 -12.47 -1.41 16.60
CA SER A 323 -13.18 -0.17 16.92
C SER A 323 -12.69 1.06 16.14
N GLU A 324 -11.54 0.96 15.48
CA GLU A 324 -10.90 2.02 14.69
C GLU A 324 -11.22 1.78 13.22
N THR A 325 -12.14 2.57 12.66
CA THR A 325 -12.70 2.30 11.33
C THR A 325 -12.59 3.50 10.38
N GLU A 326 -11.64 4.40 10.67
CA GLU A 326 -11.37 5.54 9.79
C GLU A 326 -10.80 5.11 8.43
N ALA A 327 -11.09 5.90 7.40
CA ALA A 327 -10.51 5.78 6.07
C ALA A 327 -9.89 7.11 5.64
N CYS A 328 -9.04 7.10 4.61
CA CYS A 328 -8.45 8.30 4.03
C CYS A 328 -8.64 8.35 2.51
N CYS A 329 -7.96 9.30 1.87
CA CYS A 329 -7.54 9.13 0.48
C CYS A 329 -8.68 9.10 -0.54
N GLY A 330 -9.86 9.60 -0.15
CA GLY A 330 -11.07 9.58 -0.98
C GLY A 330 -11.60 8.17 -1.25
N GLU A 331 -11.22 7.21 -0.40
CA GLU A 331 -11.67 5.83 -0.48
C GLU A 331 -13.18 5.73 -0.50
N THR A 332 -13.70 4.89 -1.40
CA THR A 332 -15.12 4.63 -1.55
C THR A 332 -15.39 3.16 -1.27
N PRO A 333 -16.49 2.82 -0.60
CA PRO A 333 -16.87 1.43 -0.39
C PRO A 333 -16.95 0.64 -1.69
N GLY A 334 -16.55 -0.63 -1.62
CA GLY A 334 -16.73 -1.56 -2.73
C GLY A 334 -18.22 -1.77 -3.06
N PRO A 335 -18.55 -2.22 -4.29
CA PRO A 335 -19.95 -2.41 -4.70
C PRO A 335 -20.70 -3.43 -3.82
N ALA A 336 -19.96 -4.41 -3.29
CA ALA A 336 -20.48 -5.50 -2.47
C ALA A 336 -20.31 -5.26 -0.96
N SER A 337 -19.43 -4.34 -0.54
CA SER A 337 -19.22 -3.99 0.87
C SER A 337 -19.40 -2.48 1.10
N PRO A 338 -20.60 -2.02 1.54
CA PRO A 338 -20.86 -0.60 1.80
C PRO A 338 -20.18 -0.06 3.07
N PHE A 339 -19.66 -0.94 3.93
CA PHE A 339 -18.94 -0.59 5.15
C PHE A 339 -17.63 -1.39 5.21
N PRO A 340 -16.58 -0.92 4.52
CA PRO A 340 -15.29 -1.60 4.47
C PRO A 340 -14.77 -1.99 5.86
N GLY A 341 -14.82 -1.09 6.82
CA GLY A 341 -14.40 -1.35 8.20
C GLY A 341 -15.44 -2.05 9.08
N ILE A 342 -16.40 -2.81 8.51
CA ILE A 342 -17.58 -3.43 9.15
C ILE A 342 -18.59 -2.43 9.76
N THR A 343 -18.12 -1.55 10.64
CA THR A 343 -18.89 -0.48 11.27
C THR A 343 -18.54 0.92 10.76
N GLY A 344 -17.54 1.03 9.89
CA GLY A 344 -17.08 2.30 9.34
C GLY A 344 -16.53 2.21 7.91
N PRO A 345 -16.01 3.34 7.39
CA PRO A 345 -15.61 3.47 5.99
C PRO A 345 -14.29 2.79 5.61
N GLY A 346 -13.45 2.34 6.55
CA GLY A 346 -12.17 1.67 6.27
C GLY A 346 -11.60 1.00 7.52
N GLY A 347 -10.37 0.48 7.42
CA GLY A 347 -9.74 -0.35 8.47
C GLY A 347 -9.03 0.41 9.58
N GLY A 348 -9.20 1.72 9.65
CA GLY A 348 -8.57 2.54 10.67
C GLY A 348 -7.14 2.97 10.35
N ARG A 349 -6.60 3.82 11.22
CA ARG A 349 -5.26 4.39 11.06
C ARG A 349 -4.22 3.48 11.69
N VAL A 350 -3.41 2.82 10.87
CA VAL A 350 -2.40 1.85 11.33
C VAL A 350 -0.96 2.41 11.38
N GLY A 351 -0.65 3.39 10.53
CA GLY A 351 0.72 3.85 10.33
C GLY A 351 1.58 2.89 9.50
N ALA A 352 2.77 3.35 9.11
CA ALA A 352 3.73 2.52 8.38
C ALA A 352 5.16 3.00 8.61
N VAL A 353 6.13 2.08 8.54
CA VAL A 353 7.56 2.42 8.55
C VAL A 353 8.24 1.95 7.29
N LEU A 354 8.99 2.85 6.66
CA LEU A 354 9.70 2.59 5.41
C LEU A 354 11.20 2.79 5.58
N LEU A 355 11.98 1.88 5.03
CA LEU A 355 13.44 1.95 4.97
C LEU A 355 13.91 1.91 3.52
N SER A 356 14.81 2.82 3.17
CA SER A 356 15.42 2.85 1.84
C SER A 356 16.68 3.72 1.83
N PRO A 357 17.67 3.43 0.97
CA PRO A 357 18.75 4.38 0.69
C PRO A 357 18.28 5.75 0.17
N PHE A 358 17.03 5.86 -0.29
CA PHE A 358 16.41 7.10 -0.79
C PHE A 358 15.60 7.86 0.26
N ILE A 359 15.59 7.38 1.51
CA ILE A 359 14.88 8.01 2.63
C ILE A 359 15.92 8.57 3.59
N LYS A 360 15.79 9.84 3.97
CA LYS A 360 16.62 10.40 5.04
C LYS A 360 16.17 9.79 6.38
N PRO A 361 17.07 9.25 7.21
CA PRO A 361 16.69 8.71 8.52
C PRO A 361 15.96 9.73 9.40
N GLY A 362 14.90 9.28 10.08
CA GLY A 362 14.03 10.13 10.90
C GLY A 362 13.05 10.99 10.09
N THR A 363 12.74 10.60 8.85
CA THR A 363 11.69 11.24 8.07
C THR A 363 10.33 10.95 8.70
N VAL A 364 9.44 11.95 8.69
CA VAL A 364 8.06 11.79 9.14
C VAL A 364 7.17 12.40 8.06
N SER A 365 6.17 11.65 7.60
CA SER A 365 5.16 12.15 6.69
C SER A 365 3.78 12.12 7.33
N SER A 366 3.04 13.20 7.14
CA SER A 366 1.63 13.33 7.50
C SER A 366 0.72 13.32 6.27
N VAL A 367 1.25 13.00 5.08
CA VAL A 367 0.44 12.74 3.90
C VAL A 367 -0.41 11.50 4.17
N GLU A 368 -1.68 11.56 3.78
CA GLU A 368 -2.60 10.44 3.88
C GLU A 368 -2.28 9.40 2.79
N TYR A 369 -2.12 8.16 3.22
CA TYR A 369 -1.92 6.99 2.36
C TYR A 369 -2.79 5.84 2.86
N ASN A 370 -3.21 4.95 1.96
CA ASN A 370 -3.79 3.66 2.32
C ASN A 370 -3.16 2.52 1.51
N HIS A 371 -3.69 1.30 1.63
CA HIS A 371 -3.17 0.13 0.90
C HIS A 371 -3.13 0.32 -0.62
N TYR A 372 -4.14 1.00 -1.17
CA TYR A 372 -4.15 1.35 -2.59
C TYR A 372 -3.01 2.32 -2.96
N SER A 373 -2.60 3.23 -2.06
CA SER A 373 -1.45 4.10 -2.26
C SER A 373 -0.13 3.33 -2.30
N SER A 374 0.03 2.27 -1.49
CA SER A 374 1.19 1.39 -1.54
C SER A 374 1.25 0.62 -2.84
N LEU A 375 0.14 -0.02 -3.25
CA LEU A 375 0.05 -0.70 -4.54
C LEU A 375 0.40 0.24 -5.71
N ALA A 376 -0.24 1.42 -5.76
CA ALA A 376 0.02 2.43 -6.78
C ALA A 376 1.47 2.91 -6.79
N THR A 377 2.13 2.92 -5.62
CA THR A 377 3.55 3.22 -5.50
C THR A 377 4.39 2.10 -6.12
N TRP A 378 4.17 0.84 -5.75
CA TRP A 378 4.93 -0.30 -6.25
C TRP A 378 4.80 -0.43 -7.76
N GLU A 379 3.59 -0.29 -8.28
CA GLU A 379 3.31 -0.25 -9.72
C GLU A 379 4.09 0.87 -10.41
N SER A 380 4.06 2.08 -9.84
CA SER A 380 4.83 3.22 -10.39
C SER A 380 6.34 2.99 -10.35
N LEU A 381 6.87 2.33 -9.31
CA LEU A 381 8.30 2.05 -9.18
C LEU A 381 8.78 1.06 -10.25
N PHE A 382 7.93 0.11 -10.63
CA PHE A 382 8.24 -0.88 -11.67
C PHE A 382 7.74 -0.49 -13.07
N GLY A 383 7.06 0.66 -13.21
CA GLY A 383 6.52 1.13 -14.49
C GLY A 383 5.33 0.30 -14.98
N LEU A 384 4.55 -0.24 -14.05
CA LEU A 384 3.34 -1.02 -14.28
C LEU A 384 2.11 -0.10 -14.33
N PRO A 385 1.04 -0.50 -15.05
CA PRO A 385 -0.23 0.21 -14.97
C PRO A 385 -0.85 0.05 -13.58
N ARG A 386 -1.69 1.00 -13.17
CA ARG A 386 -2.37 0.91 -11.87
C ARG A 386 -3.62 0.05 -11.94
N LEU A 387 -3.79 -0.86 -10.98
CA LEU A 387 -4.94 -1.74 -10.84
C LEU A 387 -6.07 -1.08 -10.04
N ALA A 388 -7.32 -1.28 -10.49
CA ALA A 388 -8.54 -1.02 -9.71
C ALA A 388 -8.49 0.30 -8.92
N ASP A 389 -8.75 0.29 -7.60
CA ASP A 389 -8.84 1.52 -6.82
C ASP A 389 -7.49 2.20 -6.57
N ALA A 390 -6.37 1.49 -6.78
CA ALA A 390 -5.03 2.10 -6.84
C ALA A 390 -4.89 3.09 -8.00
N ALA A 391 -5.70 2.95 -9.07
CA ALA A 391 -5.72 3.92 -10.17
C ALA A 391 -6.29 5.29 -9.76
N SER A 392 -7.11 5.35 -8.71
CA SER A 392 -7.80 6.55 -8.25
C SER A 392 -7.17 7.25 -7.04
N VAL A 393 -6.17 6.66 -6.40
CA VAL A 393 -5.58 7.27 -5.19
C VAL A 393 -5.00 8.66 -5.45
N PRO A 394 -5.23 9.62 -4.53
CA PRO A 394 -4.76 11.00 -4.68
C PRO A 394 -3.25 11.14 -4.49
N ALA A 395 -2.61 10.18 -3.81
CA ALA A 395 -1.19 10.21 -3.49
C ALA A 395 -0.55 8.81 -3.59
N ILE A 396 0.72 8.81 -4.01
CA ILE A 396 1.67 7.70 -3.91
C ILE A 396 2.92 8.23 -3.21
N PHE A 397 3.80 7.35 -2.70
CA PHE A 397 4.99 7.80 -1.98
C PHE A 397 5.85 8.73 -2.84
N GLY A 398 6.04 9.95 -2.35
CA GLY A 398 6.61 11.05 -3.12
C GLY A 398 7.78 11.74 -2.41
N PRO A 399 7.96 13.05 -2.62
CA PRO A 399 9.06 13.81 -2.01
C PRO A 399 8.99 13.93 -0.50
N ASP A 400 7.84 13.65 0.11
CA ASP A 400 7.62 13.56 1.55
C ASP A 400 8.22 12.27 2.15
N VAL A 401 8.27 11.18 1.37
CA VAL A 401 8.88 9.90 1.77
C VAL A 401 10.32 9.82 1.30
N PHE A 402 10.57 10.00 0.01
CA PHE A 402 11.89 9.87 -0.61
C PHE A 402 12.70 11.16 -0.49
N THR A 403 13.11 11.45 0.74
CA THR A 403 13.72 12.72 1.17
C THR A 403 15.24 12.77 1.03
N ALA A 404 15.91 11.66 0.71
CA ALA A 404 17.35 11.66 0.49
C ALA A 404 17.70 12.15 -0.94
N ALA A 405 18.82 12.84 -1.09
CA ALA A 405 19.34 13.18 -2.41
C ALA A 405 19.78 11.90 -3.13
N GLY A 406 19.06 11.52 -4.18
CA GLY A 406 19.29 10.29 -4.96
C GLY A 406 20.46 10.34 -5.94
#